data_AF-A0A432R8T3-F1
#
_entry.id   AF-A0A432R8T3-F1
#
_cell.length_a   1.000
_cell.length_b   1.000
_cell.length_c   1.000
_cell.angle_alpha   90.00
_cell.angle_beta   90.00
_cell.angle_gamma   90.00
#
_symmetry.space_group_name_H-M   'P 1'
#
loop_
_entity.id
_entity.type
_entity.pdbx_description
1 polymer ?
#
loop_
_entity_poly.entity_id
_entity_poly.type
_entity_poly.pdbx_seq_one_letter_code
_entity_poly.pdbx_strand_id
1 'polypeptide(L)'
;MIRVKELTIEARKDFSILKKQALFFLMILTISSLLILYNIKFVEVEKEIAQLTKSKEFMVYENMILKKEIAKLKDPKRINKIAKKKLHMKPVNMEKVKFIKY
;
A
#
# COMPACT_ATOMS: atom_id res chain seq x y z
N MET A 1 62.56 38.98 -0.62
CA MET A 1 61.27 39.32 -1.27
C MET A 1 60.71 38.18 -2.15
N ILE A 2 61.57 37.46 -2.90
CA ILE A 2 61.16 36.36 -3.82
C ILE A 2 60.48 35.20 -3.07
N ARG A 3 61.04 34.76 -1.93
CA ARG A 3 60.52 33.65 -1.11
C ARG A 3 59.09 33.85 -0.56
N VAL A 4 58.70 35.11 -0.31
CA VAL A 4 57.36 35.46 0.20
C VAL A 4 56.31 35.37 -0.93
N LYS A 5 56.70 35.72 -2.16
CA LYS A 5 55.84 35.55 -3.34
C LYS A 5 55.60 34.07 -3.67
N GLU A 6 56.61 33.22 -3.57
CA GLU A 6 56.45 31.79 -3.79
C GLU A 6 55.50 31.15 -2.76
N LEU A 7 55.69 31.46 -1.47
CA LEU A 7 54.82 30.97 -0.40
C LEU A 7 53.34 31.38 -0.59
N THR A 8 53.09 32.61 -1.03
CA THR A 8 51.72 33.10 -1.26
C THR A 8 51.05 32.45 -2.48
N ILE A 9 51.83 32.13 -3.52
CA ILE A 9 51.34 31.41 -4.68
C ILE A 9 50.96 29.96 -4.30
N GLU A 10 51.81 29.31 -3.50
CA GLU A 10 51.61 27.94 -3.03
C GLU A 10 50.38 27.85 -2.11
N ALA A 11 50.27 28.75 -1.13
CA ALA A 11 49.09 28.84 -0.26
C ALA A 11 47.79 29.10 -1.04
N ARG A 12 47.83 29.90 -2.10
CA ARG A 12 46.66 30.15 -2.96
C ARG A 12 46.24 28.89 -3.73
N LYS A 13 47.20 28.08 -4.16
CA LYS A 13 46.96 26.80 -4.85
C LYS A 13 46.33 25.79 -3.89
N ASP A 14 46.86 25.67 -2.68
CA ASP A 14 46.33 24.79 -1.64
C ASP A 14 44.91 25.18 -1.22
N PHE A 15 44.66 26.49 -1.05
CA PHE A 15 43.32 26.99 -0.79
C PHE A 15 42.34 26.69 -1.93
N SER A 16 42.80 26.76 -3.19
CA SER A 16 41.97 26.38 -4.35
C SER A 16 41.61 24.89 -4.33
N ILE A 17 42.56 24.03 -3.95
CA ILE A 17 42.33 22.58 -3.80
C ILE A 17 41.33 22.31 -2.68
N LEU A 18 41.54 22.91 -1.50
CA LEU A 18 40.63 22.78 -0.35
C LEU A 18 39.21 23.25 -0.69
N LYS A 19 39.07 24.38 -1.41
CA LYS A 19 37.76 24.87 -1.86
C LYS A 19 37.05 23.88 -2.78
N LYS A 20 37.78 23.26 -3.72
CA LYS A 20 37.21 22.22 -4.60
C LYS A 20 36.77 21.00 -3.80
N GLN A 21 37.59 20.53 -2.85
CA GLN A 21 37.25 19.40 -1.99
C GLN A 21 36.02 19.71 -1.13
N ALA A 22 35.94 20.90 -0.53
CA ALA A 22 34.78 21.35 0.23
C ALA A 22 33.50 21.35 -0.63
N LEU A 23 33.59 21.78 -1.90
CA LEU A 23 32.47 21.72 -2.83
C LEU A 23 32.03 20.27 -3.12
N PHE A 24 32.98 19.36 -3.31
CA PHE A 24 32.67 17.93 -3.48
C PHE A 24 32.00 17.34 -2.24
N PHE A 25 32.52 17.63 -1.04
CA PHE A 25 31.89 17.19 0.20
C PHE A 25 30.48 17.74 0.38
N LEU A 26 30.27 19.02 0.07
CA LEU A 26 28.94 19.62 0.09
C LEU A 26 28.00 18.90 -0.88
N MET A 27 28.46 18.61 -2.10
CA MET A 27 27.68 17.88 -3.09
C MET A 27 27.31 16.47 -2.59
N ILE A 28 28.27 15.72 -2.04
CA ILE A 28 28.04 14.40 -1.45
C ILE A 28 26.99 14.50 -0.34
N LEU A 29 27.15 15.45 0.60
CA LEU A 29 26.21 15.63 1.70
C LEU A 29 24.79 15.96 1.21
N THR A 30 24.65 16.82 0.19
CA THR A 30 23.33 17.15 -0.37
C THR A 30 22.67 15.92 -1.01
N ILE A 31 23.41 15.16 -1.82
CA ILE A 31 22.89 13.96 -2.47
C ILE A 31 22.51 12.91 -1.42
N SER A 32 23.37 12.66 -0.43
CA SER A 32 23.10 11.71 0.66
C SER A 32 21.86 12.12 1.45
N SER A 33 21.69 13.42 1.73
CA SER A 33 20.51 13.92 2.46
C SER A 33 19.23 13.71 1.66
N LEU A 34 19.24 13.99 0.36
CA LEU A 34 18.10 13.74 -0.53
C LEU A 34 17.76 12.24 -0.59
N LEU A 35 18.78 11.37 -0.63
CA LEU A 35 18.58 9.92 -0.65
C LEU A 35 17.94 9.42 0.65
N ILE A 36 18.35 9.94 1.80
CA ILE A 36 17.76 9.62 3.10
C ILE A 36 16.28 10.05 3.13
N LEU A 37 15.97 11.27 2.70
CA LEU A 37 14.59 11.76 2.66
C LEU A 37 13.72 10.92 1.72
N TYR A 38 14.25 10.57 0.54
CA TYR A 38 13.58 9.68 -0.39
C TYR A 38 13.28 8.31 0.24
N ASN A 39 14.26 7.72 0.92
CA ASN A 39 14.11 6.41 1.56
C ASN A 39 13.04 6.45 2.67
N ILE A 40 13.03 7.50 3.50
CA ILE A 40 11.99 7.68 4.51
C ILE A 40 10.59 7.68 3.87
N LYS A 41 10.41 8.43 2.78
CA LYS A 41 9.13 8.48 2.05
C LYS A 41 8.79 7.16 1.37
N PHE A 42 9.78 6.48 0.81
CA PHE A 42 9.59 5.16 0.23
C PHE A 42 9.06 4.16 1.26
N VAL A 43 9.68 4.10 2.45
CA VAL A 43 9.25 3.21 3.54
C VAL A 43 7.84 3.56 4.05
N GLU A 44 7.48 4.84 4.11
CA GLU A 44 6.13 5.28 4.46
C GLU A 44 5.09 4.75 3.46
N VAL A 45 5.37 4.92 2.16
CA VAL A 45 4.51 4.41 1.08
C VAL A 45 4.41 2.88 1.11
N GLU A 46 5.51 2.15 1.35
CA GLU A 46 5.46 0.69 1.48
C GLU A 46 4.55 0.24 2.63
N LYS A 47 4.57 0.94 3.77
CA LYS A 47 3.68 0.65 4.89
C LYS A 47 2.22 0.87 4.52
N GLU A 48 1.91 1.97 3.83
CA GLU A 48 0.55 2.25 3.36
C GLU A 48 0.06 1.17 2.38
N ILE A 49 0.91 0.76 1.43
CA ILE A 49 0.59 -0.33 0.48
C ILE A 49 0.31 -1.63 1.23
N ALA A 50 1.12 -1.98 2.22
CA ALA A 50 0.90 -3.19 3.02
C ALA A 50 -0.43 -3.14 3.80
N GLN A 51 -0.76 -2.00 4.40
CA GLN A 51 -2.03 -1.80 5.11
C GLN A 51 -3.24 -1.88 4.17
N LEU A 52 -3.18 -1.22 3.02
CA LEU A 52 -4.24 -1.26 2.01
C LEU A 52 -4.43 -2.66 1.44
N THR A 53 -3.35 -3.40 1.22
CA THR A 53 -3.39 -4.78 0.75
C THR A 53 -4.10 -5.68 1.76
N LYS A 54 -3.76 -5.56 3.05
CA LYS A 54 -4.44 -6.29 4.13
C LYS A 54 -5.93 -5.95 4.20
N SER A 55 -6.29 -4.68 4.06
CA SER A 55 -7.70 -4.24 4.07
C SER A 55 -8.46 -4.80 2.88
N LYS A 56 -7.86 -4.77 1.68
CA LYS A 56 -8.43 -5.39 0.47
C LYS A 56 -8.68 -6.88 0.66
N GLU A 57 -7.70 -7.63 1.18
CA GLU A 57 -7.84 -9.07 1.44
C GLU A 57 -8.97 -9.37 2.42
N PHE A 58 -9.06 -8.58 3.50
CA PHE A 58 -10.16 -8.70 4.46
C PHE A 58 -11.52 -8.45 3.82
N MET A 59 -11.66 -7.38 3.02
CA MET A 59 -12.91 -7.09 2.31
C MET A 59 -13.29 -8.18 1.31
N VAL A 60 -12.31 -8.78 0.62
CA VAL A 60 -12.55 -9.91 -0.29
C VAL A 60 -13.06 -11.13 0.48
N TYR A 61 -12.47 -11.42 1.63
CA TYR A 61 -12.90 -12.51 2.50
C TYR A 61 -14.34 -12.30 3.03
N GLU A 62 -14.65 -11.11 3.55
CA GLU A 62 -15.99 -10.76 4.01
C GLU A 62 -17.02 -10.86 2.88
N ASN A 63 -16.69 -10.38 1.68
CA ASN A 63 -17.56 -10.49 0.51
C ASN A 63 -17.84 -11.96 0.16
N MET A 64 -16.83 -12.83 0.27
CA MET A 64 -17.00 -14.28 0.06
C MET A 64 -17.94 -14.90 1.10
N ILE A 65 -17.80 -14.54 2.38
CA ILE A 65 -18.72 -14.99 3.44
C ILE A 65 -20.15 -14.53 3.15
N LEU A 66 -20.33 -13.24 2.87
CA LEU A 66 -21.64 -12.66 2.60
C LEU A 66 -22.30 -13.32 1.37
N LYS A 67 -21.55 -13.60 0.31
CA LYS A 67 -22.07 -14.35 -0.85
C LYS A 67 -22.54 -15.76 -0.47
N LYS A 68 -21.78 -16.48 0.36
CA LYS A 68 -22.19 -17.80 0.86
C LYS A 68 -23.44 -17.69 1.73
N GLU A 69 -23.52 -16.68 2.59
CA GLU A 69 -24.68 -16.46 3.42
C GLU A 69 -25.91 -16.10 2.58
N ILE A 70 -25.79 -15.20 1.62
CA ILE A 70 -26.87 -14.86 0.67
C ILE A 70 -27.34 -16.11 -0.07
N ALA A 71 -26.42 -16.96 -0.56
CA ALA A 71 -26.78 -18.21 -1.22
C ALA A 71 -27.57 -19.14 -0.30
N LYS A 72 -27.13 -19.28 0.97
CA LYS A 72 -27.85 -20.06 2.00
C LYS A 72 -29.21 -19.44 2.34
N LEU A 73 -29.31 -18.12 2.41
CA LEU A 73 -30.56 -17.43 2.74
C LEU A 73 -31.58 -17.56 1.60
N LYS A 74 -31.11 -17.49 0.35
CA LYS A 74 -31.90 -17.69 -0.87
C LYS A 74 -32.21 -19.16 -1.16
N ASP A 75 -31.64 -20.12 -0.41
CA ASP A 75 -31.90 -21.54 -0.59
C ASP A 75 -33.41 -21.84 -0.49
N PRO A 76 -34.04 -22.30 -1.56
CA PRO A 76 -35.46 -22.58 -1.59
C PRO A 76 -35.91 -23.61 -0.55
N LYS A 77 -35.05 -24.59 -0.22
CA LYS A 77 -35.36 -25.59 0.81
C LYS A 77 -35.49 -24.92 2.18
N ARG A 78 -34.57 -24.00 2.49
CA ARG A 78 -34.63 -23.19 3.71
C ARG A 78 -35.87 -22.30 3.73
N ILE A 79 -36.17 -21.61 2.64
CA ILE A 79 -37.34 -20.73 2.52
C ILE A 79 -38.63 -21.53 2.74
N ASN A 80 -38.80 -22.67 2.05
CA ASN A 80 -39.95 -23.55 2.20
C ASN A 80 -40.08 -24.09 3.64
N LYS A 81 -38.95 -24.45 4.28
CA LYS A 81 -38.94 -24.89 5.69
C LYS A 81 -39.43 -23.78 6.63
N ILE A 82 -39.02 -22.53 6.40
CA ILE A 82 -39.47 -21.38 7.20
C ILE A 82 -40.95 -21.10 6.95
N ALA A 83 -41.40 -21.08 5.70
CA ALA A 83 -42.80 -20.85 5.33
C ALA A 83 -43.75 -21.89 5.96
N LYS A 84 -43.35 -23.17 5.97
CA LYS A 84 -44.11 -24.24 6.63
C LYS A 84 -44.16 -24.06 8.15
N LYS A 85 -43.00 -23.80 8.79
CA LYS A 85 -42.91 -23.78 10.26
C LYS A 85 -43.46 -22.50 10.89
N LYS A 86 -43.23 -21.34 10.29
CA LYS A 86 -43.55 -20.03 10.88
C LYS A 86 -44.81 -19.40 10.32
N LEU A 87 -45.17 -19.71 9.07
CA LEU A 87 -46.28 -19.06 8.37
C LEU A 87 -47.45 -20.02 8.10
N HIS A 88 -47.36 -21.27 8.57
CA HIS A 88 -48.37 -22.32 8.38
C HIS A 88 -48.83 -22.51 6.92
N MET A 89 -47.95 -22.21 5.96
CA MET A 89 -48.28 -22.30 4.54
C MET A 89 -48.36 -23.77 4.10
N LYS A 90 -49.28 -24.05 3.17
CA LYS A 90 -49.38 -25.36 2.50
C LYS A 90 -48.08 -25.72 1.79
N PRO A 91 -47.71 -27.01 1.72
CA PRO A 91 -46.46 -27.43 1.10
C PRO A 91 -46.41 -27.01 -0.38
N VAL A 92 -45.42 -26.18 -0.72
CA VAL A 92 -45.13 -25.82 -2.12
C VAL A 92 -44.43 -27.00 -2.80
N ASN A 93 -44.94 -27.42 -3.96
CA ASN A 93 -44.29 -28.43 -4.79
C ASN A 93 -43.05 -27.80 -5.45
N MET A 94 -41.87 -28.18 -4.95
CA MET A 94 -40.58 -27.62 -5.36
C MET A 94 -40.17 -28.01 -6.78
N GLU A 95 -40.76 -29.05 -7.37
CA GLU A 95 -40.49 -29.49 -8.75
C GLU A 95 -41.11 -28.53 -9.78
N LYS A 96 -42.14 -27.77 -9.37
CA LYS A 96 -42.84 -26.80 -10.23
C LYS A 96 -42.30 -25.38 -10.09
N VAL A 97 -41.33 -25.15 -9.21
CA VAL A 97 -40.78 -23.81 -8.95
C VAL A 97 -39.59 -23.56 -9.89
N LYS A 98 -39.77 -22.67 -10.88
CA LYS A 98 -38.66 -22.11 -11.66
C LYS A 98 -38.11 -20.87 -10.95
N PHE A 99 -36.83 -20.89 -10.62
CA PHE A 99 -36.16 -19.73 -10.07
C PHE A 99 -35.75 -18.77 -11.18
N ILE A 100 -36.10 -17.49 -11.03
CA ILE A 100 -35.62 -16.42 -11.89
C ILE A 100 -34.11 -16.30 -11.62
N LYS A 101 -33.29 -16.62 -12.63
CA LYS A 101 -31.86 -16.34 -12.61
C LYS A 101 -31.68 -14.87 -13.00
N TYR A 102 -31.08 -14.10 -12.09
CA TYR A 102 -30.58 -12.75 -12.37
C TYR A 102 -29.09 -12.83 -12.63
#